data_AF-A0A1J5NYL3-F1
#
_entry.id   AF-A0A1J5NYL3-F1
#
_cell.length_a   1.000
_cell.length_b   1.000
_cell.length_c   1.000
_cell.angle_alpha   90.00
_cell.angle_beta   90.00
_cell.angle_gamma   90.00
#
_symmetry.space_group_name_H-M   'P 1'
#
loop_
_entity.id
_entity.type
_entity.pdbx_description
1 polymer ?
#
loop_
_entity_poly.entity_id
_entity_poly.type
_entity_poly.pdbx_seq_one_letter_code
_entity_poly.pdbx_strand_id
1 'polypeptide(L)' 'MYSMIQTSQSHGMQTLDQNLADLVKRNMISATEARAKAKQPENFPGA' A
#
# COMPACT_ATOMS: atom_id res chain seq x y z
N MET A 1 1.60 4.98 15.73
CA MET A 1 0.21 4.48 15.72
C MET A 1 0.11 3.42 14.63
N TYR A 2 0.51 2.18 14.96
CA TYR A 2 0.76 1.09 14.00
C TYR A 2 0.06 -0.23 14.39
N SER A 3 -0.88 -0.22 15.34
CA SER A 3 -0.97 -1.38 16.24
C SER A 3 -2.27 -2.19 16.23
N MET A 4 -3.13 -2.08 15.21
CA MET A 4 -4.30 -3.00 15.12
C MET A 4 -4.53 -3.59 13.73
N ILE A 5 -4.42 -2.79 12.66
CA ILE A 5 -4.60 -3.31 11.28
C ILE A 5 -3.42 -4.19 10.84
N GLN A 6 -2.20 -3.96 11.38
CA GLN A 6 -1.01 -4.69 10.94
C GLN A 6 -0.97 -6.16 11.41
N THR A 7 -1.65 -6.49 12.51
CA THR A 7 -1.66 -7.85 13.10
C THR A 7 -2.89 -8.66 12.67
N SER A 8 -3.97 -8.00 12.28
CA SER A 8 -5.23 -8.64 11.89
C SER A 8 -5.35 -8.82 10.37
N GLN A 9 -4.21 -8.99 9.70
CA GLN A 9 -4.13 -9.34 8.27
C GLN A 9 -4.89 -10.66 7.96
N SER A 10 -5.09 -11.51 8.96
CA SER A 10 -5.88 -12.76 8.86
C SER A 10 -7.41 -12.54 8.75
N HIS A 11 -7.93 -11.33 9.01
CA HIS A 11 -9.36 -11.02 8.96
C HIS A 11 -9.77 -10.24 7.69
N GLY A 12 -8.93 -10.24 6.65
CA GLY A 12 -9.23 -9.53 5.39
C GLY A 12 -9.10 -8.00 5.48
N MET A 13 -8.55 -7.47 6.57
CA MET A 13 -8.22 -6.05 6.66
C MET A 13 -6.92 -5.77 5.91
N GLN A 14 -7.05 -5.01 4.82
CA GLN A 14 -5.94 -4.54 4.01
C GLN A 14 -5.75 -3.04 4.23
N THR A 15 -4.51 -2.60 4.48
CA THR A 15 -4.22 -1.16 4.50
C THR A 15 -4.27 -0.60 3.08
N LEU A 16 -4.55 0.71 2.95
CA LEU A 16 -4.48 1.39 1.66
C LEU A 16 -3.11 1.17 0.99
N ASP A 17 -2.01 1.26 1.75
CA ASP A 17 -0.66 1.05 1.21
C ASP A 17 -0.43 -0.39 0.72
N GLN A 18 -1.00 -1.39 1.39
CA GLN A 18 -0.97 -2.79 0.91
C GLN A 18 -1.75 -2.95 -0.40
N ASN A 19 -2.93 -2.32 -0.51
CA ASN A 19 -3.73 -2.38 -1.74
C ASN A 19 -3.02 -1.70 -2.91
N LEU A 20 -2.49 -0.50 -2.68
CA LEU A 20 -1.72 0.23 -3.68
C LEU A 20 -0.46 -0.54 -4.09
N ALA A 21 0.24 -1.19 -3.16
CA ALA A 21 1.41 -2.02 -3.48
C ALA A 21 1.05 -3.23 -4.37
N ASP A 22 -0.09 -3.87 -4.13
CA ASP A 22 -0.57 -4.96 -4.98
C ASP A 22 -0.96 -4.47 -6.37
N LEU A 23 -1.59 -3.30 -6.47
CA LEU A 23 -1.94 -2.69 -7.76
C LEU A 23 -0.69 -2.32 -8.57
N VAL A 24 0.35 -1.76 -7.95
CA VAL A 24 1.64 -1.48 -8.60
C VAL A 24 2.32 -2.77 -9.05
N LYS A 25 2.36 -3.80 -8.20
CA LYS A 25 2.92 -5.12 -8.56
C LYS A 25 2.21 -5.77 -9.74
N ARG A 26 0.90 -5.55 -9.87
CA ARG A 26 0.09 -6.02 -11.00
C ARG A 26 0.21 -5.13 -12.24
N ASN A 27 1.04 -4.07 -12.20
CA ASN A 27 1.15 -3.04 -13.23
C ASN A 27 -0.20 -2.38 -13.58
N MET A 28 -1.14 -2.34 -12.62
CA MET A 28 -2.44 -1.69 -12.80
C MET A 28 -2.36 -0.18 -12.66
N ILE A 29 -1.40 0.31 -11.86
CA ILE A 29 -1.13 1.73 -11.62
C ILE A 29 0.37 1.98 -11.59
N SER A 30 0.79 3.22 -11.84
CA SER A 30 2.20 3.61 -11.75
C SER A 30 2.64 3.78 -10.29
N ALA A 31 3.91 3.47 -9.99
CA ALA A 31 4.47 3.65 -8.65
C ALA A 31 4.41 5.12 -8.17
N THR A 32 4.53 6.07 -9.10
CA THR A 32 4.34 7.51 -8.89
C THR A 32 2.91 7.88 -8.48
N GLU A 33 1.90 7.30 -9.13
CA GLU A 33 0.48 7.50 -8.77
C GLU A 33 0.14 6.87 -7.42
N ALA A 34 0.64 5.66 -7.17
CA ALA A 34 0.47 4.98 -5.89
C ALA A 34 1.07 5.82 -4.75
N ARG A 35 2.28 6.37 -4.95
CA ARG A 35 2.95 7.24 -3.99
C ARG A 35 2.16 8.51 -3.67
N ALA A 36 1.51 9.13 -4.66
CA ALA A 36 0.71 10.33 -4.46
C ALA A 36 -0.58 10.08 -3.65
N LYS A 37 -1.07 8.83 -3.62
CA LYS A 37 -2.28 8.41 -2.91
C LYS A 37 -2.00 7.66 -1.60
N ALA A 38 -0.80 7.11 -1.46
CA ALA A 38 -0.35 6.37 -0.29
C ALA A 38 -0.29 7.27 0.95
N LYS A 39 -0.58 6.69 2.11
CA LYS A 39 -0.35 7.38 3.39
C LYS A 39 1.14 7.43 3.72
N GLN A 40 1.88 6.43 3.27
CA GLN A 40 3.33 6.31 3.43
C GLN A 40 4.00 6.27 2.06
N PRO A 41 4.29 7.43 1.45
CA PRO A 41 4.91 7.50 0.13
C PRO A 41 6.32 6.86 0.09
N GLU A 42 7.00 6.76 1.22
CA GLU A 42 8.27 6.03 1.37
C GLU A 42 8.17 4.53 1.07
N ASN A 43 6.98 3.93 1.17
CA ASN A 43 6.75 2.51 0.89
C ASN A 43 6.78 2.16 -0.61
N PHE A 44 6.86 3.17 -1.49
CA PHE A 44 6.85 3.02 -2.95
C PHE A 44 8.19 3.48 -3.55
N PRO A 45 9.26 2.66 -3.45
CA PRO A 45 10.55 2.95 -4.07
C PRO A 45 10.46 2.67 -5.58
N GLY A 46 10.74 3.69 -6.40
CA GLY A 46 10.70 3.59 -7.87
C GLY A 46 9.89 4.72 -8.47
N ALA A 47 10.59 5.78 -8.86
CA ALA A 47 10.21 6.57 -10.02
C ALA A 47 10.77 5.86 -11.26
#